data_AF-A0A165YQI9-F1
#
_entry.id   AF-A0A165YQI9-F1
#
_cell.length_a   1.000
_cell.length_b   1.000
_cell.length_c   1.000
_cell.angle_alpha   90.00
_cell.angle_beta   90.00
_cell.angle_gamma   90.00
#
_symmetry.space_group_name_H-M   'P 1'
#
loop_
_entity.id
_entity.type
_entity.pdbx_description
1 polymer ?
#
loop_
_entity_poly.entity_id
_entity_poly.type
_entity_poly.pdbx_seq_one_letter_code
_entity_poly.pdbx_strand_id
1 'polypeptide(L)'
;MTATLPSDALSLLCHSRTLNEDGISHRITADQDGHGFLVDWDTSSSLHVPGLNTAGRLIRGQGRIGTWPSMSVPLVQALDGYVQSRRDDLESSVHTLFYLVLRYTQVPGWDKVDLLQRMRDVFGYAVAGTSSGGFKECYLTHITFTNAELEAHVKPEVLSELMMEVRRPFHHVYAAPAPRGTRRKMPDLDSDSDVEAEAAKTEARRTKYTAKLTRSSKLLLKCFKYYLQEGDRWPEDDQAKNNFSL
;
A
#
# COMPACT_ATOMS: atom_id res chain seq x y z
N MET A 1 -12.40 32.09 -5.08
CA MET A 1 -10.97 31.72 -5.00
C MET A 1 -10.90 30.20 -4.94
N THR A 2 -10.76 29.56 -6.09
CA THR A 2 -10.52 28.13 -6.25
C THR A 2 -9.02 27.92 -6.16
N ALA A 3 -8.55 27.34 -5.06
CA ALA A 3 -7.16 26.90 -4.95
C ALA A 3 -6.98 25.67 -5.84
N THR A 4 -6.28 25.84 -6.95
CA THR A 4 -5.74 24.76 -7.78
C THR A 4 -4.63 24.04 -6.99
N LEU A 5 -4.78 22.74 -6.80
CA LEU A 5 -3.72 21.88 -6.26
C LEU A 5 -2.52 21.89 -7.22
N PRO A 6 -1.27 21.83 -6.75
CA PRO A 6 -0.10 21.72 -7.63
C PRO A 6 -0.24 20.45 -8.50
N SER A 7 -0.19 20.61 -9.81
CA SER A 7 -0.39 19.54 -10.81
C SER A 7 0.65 18.41 -10.73
N ASP A 8 1.80 18.67 -10.10
CA ASP A 8 2.97 17.81 -10.22
C ASP A 8 2.99 16.62 -9.22
N ALA A 9 2.43 16.75 -8.02
CA ALA A 9 2.39 15.64 -7.05
C ALA A 9 1.47 14.48 -7.48
N LEU A 10 0.42 14.78 -8.25
CA LEU A 10 -0.44 13.77 -8.88
C LEU A 10 0.21 13.18 -10.14
N SER A 11 1.12 13.90 -10.80
CA SER A 11 1.84 13.42 -11.98
C SER A 11 2.63 12.14 -11.69
N LEU A 12 3.25 12.03 -10.52
CA LEU A 12 3.97 10.83 -10.05
C LEU A 12 3.05 9.63 -9.80
N LEU A 13 1.80 9.86 -9.38
CA LEU A 13 0.81 8.80 -9.24
C LEU A 13 0.25 8.33 -10.60
N CYS A 14 0.44 9.14 -11.65
CA CYS A 14 -0.33 9.03 -12.90
C CYS A 14 0.52 8.86 -14.18
N HIS A 15 1.84 9.03 -14.13
CA HIS A 15 2.76 8.81 -15.27
C HIS A 15 3.23 7.36 -15.43
N SER A 16 2.65 6.40 -14.72
CA SER A 16 2.86 4.98 -15.05
C SER A 16 2.13 4.64 -16.35
N ARG A 17 2.74 4.98 -17.49
CA ARG A 17 2.53 4.25 -18.75
C ARG A 17 2.98 2.82 -18.51
N THR A 18 2.10 1.98 -18.00
CA THR A 18 2.28 0.53 -18.11
C THR A 18 2.08 0.18 -19.58
N LEU A 19 3.21 0.15 -20.28
CA LEU A 19 3.37 -0.52 -21.56
C LEU A 19 2.84 -1.94 -21.41
N ASN A 20 1.77 -2.18 -22.16
CA ASN A 20 1.27 -3.43 -22.74
C ASN A 20 1.28 -4.71 -21.90
N GLU A 21 0.08 -5.29 -21.85
CA GLU A 21 -0.29 -6.63 -21.35
C GLU A 21 -0.51 -6.67 -19.81
N ASP A 22 -1.72 -7.07 -19.40
CA ASP A 22 -2.08 -7.50 -18.04
C ASP A 22 -2.72 -6.50 -17.05
N GLY A 23 -3.99 -6.15 -17.31
CA GLY A 23 -5.12 -6.35 -16.38
C GLY A 23 -5.12 -5.76 -14.96
N ILE A 24 -4.69 -4.52 -14.75
CA ILE A 24 -4.83 -3.78 -13.47
C ILE A 24 -6.30 -3.40 -13.22
N SER A 25 -6.87 -3.78 -12.07
CA SER A 25 -8.25 -3.43 -11.70
C SER A 25 -8.51 -1.92 -11.51
N HIS A 26 -7.46 -1.10 -11.47
CA HIS A 26 -7.51 0.35 -11.45
C HIS A 26 -6.30 0.89 -12.20
N ARG A 27 -6.45 1.19 -13.48
CA ARG A 27 -5.41 1.90 -14.24
C ARG A 27 -5.68 3.40 -14.05
N ILE A 28 -4.67 4.16 -13.63
CA ILE A 28 -4.78 5.63 -13.51
C ILE A 28 -4.08 6.23 -14.73
N THR A 29 -4.79 7.03 -15.51
CA THR A 29 -4.23 7.82 -16.61
C THR A 29 -4.29 9.29 -16.24
N ALA A 30 -3.18 10.01 -16.24
CA ALA A 30 -3.22 11.48 -16.17
C ALA A 30 -3.33 12.09 -17.55
N ASP A 31 -3.99 13.25 -17.63
CA ASP A 31 -3.77 14.20 -18.70
C ASP A 31 -2.50 15.05 -18.44
N GLN A 32 -2.22 15.92 -19.39
CA GLN A 32 -1.06 16.83 -19.38
C GLN A 32 -1.15 17.90 -18.28
N ASP A 33 -2.33 18.10 -17.68
CA ASP A 33 -2.58 19.02 -16.58
C ASP A 33 -2.50 18.32 -15.21
N GLY A 34 -2.14 17.04 -15.17
CA GLY A 34 -2.00 16.24 -13.95
C GLY A 34 -3.34 15.74 -13.39
N HIS A 35 -4.44 15.81 -14.15
CA HIS A 35 -5.71 15.24 -13.75
C HIS A 35 -5.74 13.73 -14.03
N GLY A 36 -5.81 12.93 -12.97
CA GLY A 36 -5.94 11.48 -13.06
C GLY A 36 -7.37 11.02 -13.33
N PHE A 37 -7.53 10.12 -14.30
CA PHE A 37 -8.75 9.36 -14.57
C PHE A 37 -8.50 7.88 -14.23
N LEU A 38 -9.44 7.29 -13.50
CA LEU A 38 -9.48 5.84 -13.32
C LEU A 38 -10.10 5.21 -14.58
N VAL A 39 -9.36 4.31 -15.19
CA VAL A 39 -9.76 3.49 -16.34
C VAL A 39 -9.66 2.01 -15.98
N ASP A 40 -10.17 1.13 -16.85
CA ASP A 40 -10.21 -0.33 -16.64
C ASP A 40 -11.19 -0.76 -15.53
N TRP A 41 -12.45 -0.31 -15.63
CA TRP A 41 -13.54 -0.68 -14.72
C TRP A 41 -14.18 -2.04 -15.04
N ASP A 42 -13.72 -2.72 -16.09
CA ASP A 42 -14.33 -3.96 -16.59
C ASP A 42 -14.20 -5.12 -15.59
N THR A 43 -13.24 -5.03 -14.68
CA THR A 43 -13.04 -5.97 -13.58
C THR A 43 -13.66 -5.53 -12.25
N SER A 44 -14.30 -4.36 -12.21
CA SER A 44 -14.99 -3.88 -11.01
C SER A 44 -16.20 -4.76 -10.72
N SER A 45 -16.39 -5.12 -9.45
CA SER A 45 -17.56 -5.87 -9.00
C SER A 45 -18.55 -4.93 -8.31
N SER A 46 -19.83 -5.02 -8.69
CA SER A 46 -20.89 -4.31 -7.98
C SER A 46 -21.05 -4.90 -6.57
N LEU A 47 -20.77 -4.08 -5.55
CA LEU A 47 -20.76 -4.49 -4.14
C LEU A 47 -22.10 -5.00 -3.59
N HIS A 48 -23.22 -4.81 -4.30
CA HIS A 48 -24.54 -5.29 -3.88
C HIS A 48 -25.50 -5.43 -5.06
N VAL A 49 -25.62 -6.64 -5.62
CA VAL A 49 -26.82 -7.04 -6.37
C VAL A 49 -27.43 -8.26 -5.67
N PRO A 50 -28.48 -8.10 -4.86
CA PRO A 50 -29.18 -9.23 -4.24
C PRO A 50 -29.69 -10.17 -5.34
N GLY A 51 -29.33 -11.46 -5.27
CA GLY A 51 -29.80 -12.49 -6.22
C GLY A 51 -28.81 -12.89 -7.32
N LEU A 52 -27.68 -12.19 -7.47
CA LEU A 52 -26.58 -12.64 -8.33
C LEU A 52 -25.55 -13.43 -7.50
N ASN A 53 -25.64 -14.77 -7.52
CA ASN A 53 -24.66 -15.67 -6.89
C ASN A 53 -23.26 -15.65 -7.56
N THR A 54 -23.00 -14.70 -8.46
CA THR A 54 -21.71 -14.44 -9.11
C THR A 54 -20.94 -13.27 -8.48
N ALA A 55 -21.44 -12.68 -7.39
CA ALA A 55 -20.81 -11.54 -6.72
C ALA A 55 -19.34 -11.82 -6.31
N GLY A 56 -18.39 -11.19 -7.01
CA GLY A 56 -17.05 -10.87 -6.48
C GLY A 56 -16.07 -12.03 -6.30
N ARG A 57 -16.37 -13.24 -6.79
CA ARG A 57 -15.42 -14.36 -6.72
C ARG A 57 -14.30 -14.12 -7.73
N LEU A 58 -13.13 -13.71 -7.26
CA LEU A 58 -11.95 -13.63 -8.10
C LEU A 58 -11.54 -15.05 -8.49
N ILE A 59 -11.83 -15.43 -9.73
CA ILE A 59 -11.20 -16.61 -10.33
C ILE A 59 -9.74 -16.23 -10.54
N ARG A 60 -8.80 -16.98 -9.94
CA ARG A 60 -7.37 -16.86 -10.25
C ARG A 60 -7.16 -17.26 -11.71
N GLY A 61 -7.41 -16.34 -12.64
CA GLY A 61 -7.03 -16.51 -14.04
C GLY A 61 -5.52 -16.67 -14.09
N GLN A 62 -5.03 -17.67 -14.82
CA GLN A 62 -3.59 -17.98 -14.96
C GLN A 62 -2.74 -16.84 -15.55
N GLY A 63 -3.32 -15.67 -15.86
CA GLY A 63 -2.67 -14.53 -16.52
C GLY A 63 -2.63 -13.21 -15.73
N ARG A 64 -2.80 -13.19 -14.40
CA ARG A 64 -2.76 -11.92 -13.62
C ARG A 64 -1.35 -11.42 -13.27
N ILE A 65 -0.36 -11.71 -14.11
CA ILE A 65 1.07 -11.51 -13.82
C ILE A 65 1.44 -10.02 -13.66
N GLY A 66 0.66 -9.08 -14.25
CA GLY A 66 0.93 -7.64 -14.16
C GLY A 66 0.41 -6.89 -12.91
N THR A 67 -0.45 -7.50 -12.09
CA THR A 67 -1.18 -6.76 -11.02
C THR A 67 -0.73 -7.01 -9.60
N TRP A 68 0.14 -8.00 -9.41
CA TRP A 68 0.65 -8.39 -8.09
C TRP A 68 1.24 -7.24 -7.28
N PRO A 69 1.96 -6.27 -7.86
CA PRO A 69 2.50 -5.14 -7.09
C PRO A 69 1.42 -4.38 -6.32
N SER A 70 0.22 -4.24 -6.88
CA SER A 70 -0.85 -3.44 -6.28
C SER A 70 -1.89 -4.28 -5.54
N MET A 71 -1.92 -5.60 -5.65
CA MET A 71 -2.90 -6.42 -4.91
C MET A 71 -2.69 -6.34 -3.39
N SER A 72 -3.79 -6.28 -2.64
CA SER A 72 -3.76 -6.37 -1.18
C SER A 72 -3.24 -7.73 -0.71
N VAL A 73 -2.66 -7.79 0.49
CA VAL A 73 -2.17 -9.02 1.12
C VAL A 73 -3.22 -10.14 1.11
N PRO A 74 -4.49 -9.91 1.52
CA PRO A 74 -5.52 -10.93 1.49
C PRO A 74 -5.81 -11.44 0.09
N LEU A 75 -5.79 -10.56 -0.93
CA LEU A 75 -6.01 -10.95 -2.32
C LEU A 75 -4.90 -11.84 -2.86
N VAL A 76 -3.65 -11.57 -2.46
CA VAL A 76 -2.50 -12.38 -2.88
C VAL A 76 -2.49 -13.73 -2.15
N GLN A 77 -2.81 -13.74 -0.86
CA GLN A 77 -2.81 -14.94 -0.01
C GLN A 77 -4.04 -15.83 -0.20
N ALA A 78 -5.20 -15.25 -0.57
CA ALA A 78 -6.46 -15.97 -0.61
C ALA A 78 -6.50 -17.08 -1.66
N LEU A 79 -6.95 -18.26 -1.22
CA LEU A 79 -7.44 -19.31 -2.13
C LEU A 79 -8.81 -18.93 -2.71
N ASP A 80 -9.27 -19.69 -3.70
CA ASP A 80 -10.53 -19.44 -4.41
C ASP A 80 -11.70 -19.13 -3.45
N GLY A 81 -12.38 -18.01 -3.67
CA GLY A 81 -13.57 -17.64 -2.92
C GLY A 81 -13.48 -16.42 -2.01
N TYR A 82 -12.30 -15.78 -1.89
CA TYR A 82 -12.21 -14.50 -1.22
C TYR A 82 -12.97 -13.42 -2.00
N VAL A 83 -13.80 -12.66 -1.28
CA VAL A 83 -14.56 -11.54 -1.83
C VAL A 83 -13.80 -10.26 -1.54
N GLN A 84 -13.38 -9.58 -2.60
CA GLN A 84 -12.73 -8.29 -2.51
C GLN A 84 -13.60 -7.30 -1.73
N SER A 85 -12.96 -6.55 -0.84
CA SER A 85 -13.61 -5.55 0.00
C SER A 85 -12.98 -4.18 -0.24
N ARG A 86 -13.66 -3.12 0.21
CA ARG A 86 -13.12 -1.76 0.19
C ARG A 86 -11.73 -1.65 0.85
N ARG A 87 -11.46 -2.45 1.89
CA ARG A 87 -10.15 -2.46 2.55
C ARG A 87 -9.05 -2.82 1.54
N ASP A 88 -9.34 -3.76 0.65
CA ASP A 88 -8.39 -4.22 -0.35
C ASP A 88 -8.06 -3.10 -1.33
N ASP A 89 -9.05 -2.33 -1.80
CA ASP A 89 -8.83 -1.17 -2.66
C ASP A 89 -7.98 -0.09 -1.99
N LEU A 90 -8.24 0.17 -0.69
CA LEU A 90 -7.45 1.11 0.11
C LEU A 90 -6.01 0.62 0.27
N GLU A 91 -5.81 -0.66 0.53
CA GLU A 91 -4.47 -1.23 0.64
C GLU A 91 -3.74 -1.18 -0.70
N SER A 92 -4.43 -1.49 -1.79
CA SER A 92 -3.93 -1.36 -3.16
C SER A 92 -3.45 0.06 -3.45
N SER A 93 -4.19 1.08 -3.03
CA SER A 93 -3.74 2.47 -3.20
C SER A 93 -2.43 2.79 -2.46
N VAL A 94 -2.21 2.17 -1.29
CA VAL A 94 -0.95 2.31 -0.54
C VAL A 94 0.19 1.55 -1.22
N HIS A 95 -0.07 0.32 -1.70
CA HIS A 95 0.89 -0.45 -2.49
C HIS A 95 1.33 0.34 -3.73
N THR A 96 0.38 0.91 -4.47
CA THR A 96 0.65 1.73 -5.66
C THR A 96 1.48 2.96 -5.32
N LEU A 97 1.11 3.73 -4.27
CA LEU A 97 1.91 4.88 -3.84
C LEU A 97 3.36 4.48 -3.55
N PHE A 98 3.57 3.44 -2.73
CA PHE A 98 4.91 2.99 -2.38
C PHE A 98 5.67 2.51 -3.62
N TYR A 99 5.04 1.68 -4.45
CA TYR A 99 5.67 1.17 -5.67
C TYR A 99 6.12 2.33 -6.57
N LEU A 100 5.26 3.31 -6.82
CA LEU A 100 5.58 4.44 -7.69
C LEU A 100 6.70 5.30 -7.13
N VAL A 101 6.65 5.65 -5.84
CA VAL A 101 7.71 6.44 -5.21
C VAL A 101 9.04 5.69 -5.28
N LEU A 102 9.09 4.46 -4.78
CA LEU A 102 10.32 3.66 -4.73
C LEU A 102 10.87 3.34 -6.14
N ARG A 103 10.01 3.21 -7.16
CA ARG A 103 10.43 2.88 -8.52
C ARG A 103 10.93 4.08 -9.31
N TYR A 104 10.28 5.23 -9.17
CA TYR A 104 10.43 6.37 -10.09
C TYR A 104 11.05 7.61 -9.46
N THR A 105 10.99 7.76 -8.12
CA THR A 105 11.77 8.80 -7.47
C THR A 105 13.22 8.35 -7.34
N GLN A 106 14.15 9.28 -7.54
CA GLN A 106 15.50 9.05 -7.06
C GLN A 106 15.44 9.06 -5.53
N VAL A 107 16.00 8.03 -4.91
CA VAL A 107 16.06 7.87 -3.46
C VAL A 107 17.53 7.98 -3.06
N PRO A 108 18.09 9.20 -2.88
CA PRO A 108 19.52 9.39 -2.69
C PRO A 108 20.01 8.63 -1.47
N GLY A 109 21.15 7.94 -1.61
CA GLY A 109 21.75 7.17 -0.52
C GLY A 109 21.25 5.73 -0.39
N TRP A 110 20.26 5.31 -1.18
CA TRP A 110 19.99 3.89 -1.36
C TRP A 110 20.83 3.29 -2.49
N ASP A 111 21.37 2.11 -2.23
CA ASP A 111 21.94 1.29 -3.29
C ASP A 111 20.82 0.80 -4.22
N LYS A 112 20.98 1.05 -5.52
CA LYS A 112 19.95 0.77 -6.51
C LYS A 112 19.67 -0.73 -6.63
N VAL A 113 20.69 -1.58 -6.47
CA VAL A 113 20.53 -3.04 -6.55
C VAL A 113 19.78 -3.56 -5.33
N ASP A 114 20.15 -3.09 -4.13
CA ASP A 114 19.44 -3.41 -2.88
C ASP A 114 17.97 -2.95 -2.94
N LEU A 115 17.72 -1.71 -3.37
CA LEU A 115 16.36 -1.19 -3.53
C LEU A 115 15.53 -2.08 -4.47
N LEU A 116 16.04 -2.39 -5.65
CA LEU A 116 15.32 -3.23 -6.62
C LEU A 116 15.07 -4.64 -6.08
N GLN A 117 16.01 -5.20 -5.33
CA GLN A 117 15.82 -6.49 -4.68
C GLN A 117 14.72 -6.42 -3.60
N ARG A 118 14.76 -5.44 -2.70
CA ARG A 118 13.72 -5.23 -1.68
C ARG A 118 12.35 -4.98 -2.30
N MET A 119 12.28 -4.21 -3.39
CA MET A 119 11.05 -4.00 -4.15
C MET A 119 10.55 -5.31 -4.77
N ARG A 120 11.44 -6.16 -5.28
CA ARG A 120 11.08 -7.48 -5.81
C ARG A 120 10.52 -8.39 -4.72
N ASP A 121 11.13 -8.38 -3.54
CA ASP A 121 10.69 -9.20 -2.40
C ASP A 121 9.31 -8.78 -1.88
N VAL A 122 9.00 -7.48 -1.95
CA VAL A 122 7.71 -6.93 -1.52
C VAL A 122 6.64 -7.02 -2.61
N PHE A 123 6.95 -6.60 -3.84
CA PHE A 123 5.96 -6.37 -4.90
C PHE A 123 5.99 -7.40 -6.04
N GLY A 124 7.09 -8.14 -6.18
CA GLY A 124 7.32 -9.06 -7.30
C GLY A 124 7.23 -10.55 -6.96
N TYR A 125 7.18 -10.93 -5.68
CA TYR A 125 7.18 -12.32 -5.26
C TYR A 125 5.76 -12.84 -5.03
N ALA A 126 5.25 -13.65 -5.96
CA ALA A 126 4.08 -14.50 -5.78
C ALA A 126 4.47 -15.92 -6.22
N VAL A 127 4.66 -16.84 -5.27
CA VAL A 127 4.88 -18.25 -5.62
C VAL A 127 3.52 -18.90 -5.81
N ALA A 128 3.25 -19.38 -7.03
CA ALA A 128 2.08 -20.18 -7.30
C ALA A 128 2.13 -21.45 -6.44
N GLY A 129 1.17 -21.61 -5.52
CA GLY A 129 1.03 -22.81 -4.71
C GLY A 129 1.65 -22.76 -3.30
N THR A 130 2.44 -21.73 -2.96
CA THR A 130 2.79 -21.42 -1.57
C THR A 130 2.26 -20.04 -1.21
N SER A 131 1.45 -19.98 -0.14
CA SER A 131 0.65 -18.82 0.26
C SER A 131 1.45 -17.58 0.72
N SER A 132 2.71 -17.43 0.36
CA SER A 132 3.49 -16.25 0.71
C SER A 132 3.26 -15.16 -0.33
N GLY A 133 2.19 -14.39 -0.14
CA GLY A 133 1.97 -13.18 -0.91
C GLY A 133 2.96 -12.07 -0.52
N GLY A 134 4.23 -12.23 -0.91
CA GLY A 134 5.32 -11.26 -0.70
C GLY A 134 5.56 -10.86 0.75
N PHE A 135 6.68 -10.20 1.02
CA PHE A 135 6.91 -9.53 2.31
C PHE A 135 6.11 -8.22 2.43
N LYS A 136 4.88 -8.17 1.88
CA LYS A 136 4.02 -6.98 1.88
C LYS A 136 3.62 -6.57 3.30
N GLU A 137 3.30 -7.56 4.13
CA GLU A 137 3.05 -7.34 5.55
C GLU A 137 4.25 -6.70 6.25
N CYS A 138 5.48 -7.06 5.85
CA CYS A 138 6.71 -6.54 6.44
C CYS A 138 6.87 -5.04 6.19
N TYR A 139 6.65 -4.55 4.97
CA TYR A 139 6.74 -3.10 4.77
C TYR A 139 5.57 -2.35 5.42
N LEU A 140 4.35 -2.93 5.44
CA LEU A 140 3.20 -2.36 6.15
C LEU A 140 3.41 -2.30 7.68
N THR A 141 4.32 -3.13 8.22
CA THR A 141 4.67 -3.18 9.65
C THR A 141 6.02 -2.53 10.00
N HIS A 142 6.61 -1.77 9.07
CA HIS A 142 7.90 -1.07 9.24
C HIS A 142 9.13 -2.00 9.32
N ILE A 143 9.02 -3.28 8.96
CA ILE A 143 10.16 -4.21 8.88
C ILE A 143 10.98 -3.93 7.62
N THR A 144 10.31 -3.71 6.48
CA THR A 144 10.93 -3.26 5.22
C THR A 144 10.59 -1.81 4.98
N PHE A 145 11.53 -1.00 4.48
CA PHE A 145 11.36 0.45 4.32
C PHE A 145 10.91 1.10 5.64
N THR A 146 11.79 1.06 6.64
CA THR A 146 11.55 1.62 7.97
C THR A 146 11.21 3.11 7.89
N ASN A 147 10.56 3.67 8.92
CA ASN A 147 10.27 5.10 8.94
C ASN A 147 11.54 5.95 8.81
N ALA A 148 12.62 5.57 9.50
CA ALA A 148 13.89 6.27 9.44
C ALA A 148 14.52 6.26 8.03
N GLU A 149 14.45 5.12 7.32
CA GLU A 149 14.92 5.07 5.93
C GLU A 149 14.07 5.96 5.01
N LEU A 150 12.74 5.93 5.14
CA LEU A 150 11.86 6.77 4.32
C LEU A 150 12.14 8.26 4.58
N GLU A 151 12.29 8.67 5.83
CA GLU A 151 12.59 10.06 6.21
C GLU A 151 13.95 10.53 5.68
N ALA A 152 14.96 9.66 5.79
CA ALA A 152 16.32 9.95 5.31
C ALA A 152 16.37 10.10 3.79
N HIS A 153 15.70 9.21 3.05
CA HIS A 153 15.98 9.04 1.63
C HIS A 153 14.85 9.49 0.69
N VAL A 154 13.59 9.49 1.11
CA VAL A 154 12.48 9.94 0.26
C VAL A 154 12.32 11.45 0.36
N LYS A 155 12.36 12.13 -0.79
CA LYS A 155 12.14 13.58 -0.92
C LYS A 155 11.00 13.86 -1.90
N PRO A 156 10.20 14.92 -1.67
CA PRO A 156 10.26 15.85 -0.53
C PRO A 156 9.82 15.20 0.80
N GLU A 157 10.12 15.83 1.94
CA GLU A 157 9.78 15.31 3.28
C GLU A 157 8.26 15.09 3.45
N VAL A 158 7.44 15.97 2.87
CA VAL A 158 5.98 15.83 2.88
C VAL A 158 5.51 14.52 2.24
N LEU A 159 6.26 13.98 1.27
CA LEU A 159 5.96 12.69 0.64
C LEU A 159 6.30 11.51 1.57
N SER A 160 7.44 11.56 2.28
CA SER A 160 7.81 10.51 3.23
C SER A 160 6.84 10.46 4.41
N GLU A 161 6.41 11.63 4.92
CA GLU A 161 5.37 11.75 5.93
C GLU A 161 4.03 11.16 5.48
N LEU A 162 3.59 11.50 4.26
CA LEU A 162 2.38 10.93 3.67
C LEU A 162 2.48 9.40 3.61
N MET A 163 3.59 8.85 3.09
CA MET A 163 3.81 7.39 3.01
C MET A 163 3.73 6.72 4.38
N MET A 164 4.33 7.32 5.41
CA MET A 164 4.27 6.80 6.78
C MET A 164 2.84 6.83 7.34
N GLU A 165 2.10 7.92 7.14
CA GLU A 165 0.76 8.08 7.68
C GLU A 165 -0.28 7.17 6.99
N VAL A 166 -0.24 7.03 5.65
CA VAL A 166 -1.18 6.13 4.95
C VAL A 166 -0.92 4.66 5.24
N ARG A 167 0.31 4.31 5.61
CA ARG A 167 0.69 2.96 6.07
C ARG A 167 0.17 2.63 7.47
N ARG A 168 0.07 3.63 8.36
CA ARG A 168 -0.22 3.45 9.79
C ARG A 168 -1.48 2.62 10.11
N PRO A 169 -2.62 2.77 9.41
CA PRO A 169 -3.80 1.96 9.67
C PRO A 169 -3.56 0.47 9.41
N PHE A 170 -2.76 0.15 8.40
CA PHE A 170 -2.43 -1.22 8.00
C PHE A 170 -1.40 -1.86 8.91
N HIS A 171 -0.49 -1.07 9.51
CA HIS A 171 0.38 -1.55 10.59
C HIS A 171 -0.45 -2.24 11.69
N HIS A 172 -1.57 -1.63 12.12
CA HIS A 172 -2.43 -2.24 13.13
C HIS A 172 -3.19 -3.48 12.65
N VAL A 173 -3.36 -3.67 11.34
CA VAL A 173 -3.98 -4.86 10.76
C VAL A 173 -2.98 -6.02 10.77
N TYR A 174 -1.74 -5.76 10.33
CA TYR A 174 -0.72 -6.78 10.10
C TYR A 174 0.30 -6.96 11.22
N ALA A 175 0.36 -6.07 12.20
CA ALA A 175 1.30 -6.20 13.32
C ALA A 175 1.11 -7.56 14.00
N ALA A 176 2.21 -8.30 14.09
CA ALA A 176 2.26 -9.50 14.89
C ALA A 176 2.10 -9.12 16.38
N PRO A 177 1.53 -10.00 17.21
CA PRO A 177 1.70 -9.90 18.66
C PRO A 177 3.19 -9.81 18.97
N ALA A 178 3.57 -9.02 19.97
CA ALA A 178 4.97 -8.94 20.39
C ALA A 178 5.50 -10.38 20.64
N PRO A 179 6.68 -10.75 20.08
CA PRO A 179 7.21 -12.10 20.25
C PRO A 179 7.33 -12.42 21.74
N ARG A 180 6.87 -13.61 22.15
CA ARG A 180 7.13 -14.12 23.50
C ARG A 180 8.64 -14.32 23.64
N GLY A 181 9.34 -13.41 24.33
CA GLY A 181 10.65 -13.74 24.90
C GLY A 181 11.92 -13.00 24.42
N THR A 182 11.86 -11.78 23.87
CA THR A 182 13.10 -10.96 23.73
C THR A 182 13.33 -9.98 24.88
N ARG A 183 12.43 -9.92 25.88
CA ARG A 183 12.78 -9.29 27.15
C ARG A 183 13.90 -10.11 27.78
N ARG A 184 15.10 -9.52 27.87
CA ARG A 184 16.18 -9.96 28.76
C ARG A 184 15.55 -10.48 30.04
N LYS A 185 15.84 -11.73 30.41
CA LYS A 185 15.44 -12.38 31.67
C LYS A 185 15.51 -11.37 32.83
N MET A 186 14.39 -10.70 33.12
CA MET A 186 14.16 -10.14 34.45
C MET A 186 13.48 -11.27 35.21
N PRO A 187 14.01 -11.67 36.37
CA PRO A 187 13.38 -12.69 37.19
C PRO A 187 12.01 -12.18 37.68
N ASP A 188 11.02 -13.07 37.67
CA ASP A 188 9.77 -13.01 38.46
C ASP A 188 8.57 -12.17 38.03
N LEU A 189 8.33 -11.95 36.74
CA LEU A 189 6.99 -11.53 36.26
C LEU A 189 6.54 -12.25 34.97
N ASP A 190 6.70 -13.58 34.93
CA ASP A 190 6.03 -14.45 33.95
C ASP A 190 4.65 -14.84 34.48
N SER A 191 3.67 -13.94 34.38
CA SER A 191 2.28 -14.36 34.41
C SER A 191 1.82 -14.54 32.97
N ASP A 192 1.44 -15.77 32.59
CA ASP A 192 0.82 -16.06 31.27
C ASP A 192 -0.34 -15.09 30.96
N SER A 193 -0.98 -14.55 32.01
CA SER A 193 -1.98 -13.50 31.98
C SER A 193 -1.54 -12.22 31.25
N ASP A 194 -0.30 -11.74 31.41
CA ASP A 194 0.15 -10.50 30.76
C ASP A 194 0.34 -10.70 29.24
N VAL A 195 0.80 -11.88 28.84
CA VAL A 195 0.96 -12.25 27.42
C VAL A 195 -0.41 -12.38 26.75
N GLU A 196 -1.36 -13.03 27.42
CA GLU A 196 -2.74 -13.14 26.93
C GLU A 196 -3.42 -11.76 26.82
N ALA A 197 -3.21 -10.88 27.79
CA ALA A 197 -3.75 -9.53 27.76
C ALA A 197 -3.20 -8.69 26.59
N GLU A 198 -1.90 -8.75 26.30
CA GLU A 198 -1.32 -8.04 25.14
C GLU A 198 -1.74 -8.65 23.80
N ALA A 199 -1.87 -9.98 23.71
CA ALA A 199 -2.41 -10.65 22.53
C ALA A 199 -3.87 -10.21 22.28
N ALA A 200 -4.71 -10.19 23.31
CA ALA A 200 -6.10 -9.74 23.22
C ALA A 200 -6.20 -8.26 22.81
N LYS A 201 -5.34 -7.37 23.35
CA LYS A 201 -5.28 -5.95 22.93
C LYS A 201 -4.88 -5.82 21.46
N THR A 202 -3.91 -6.62 21.01
CA THR A 202 -3.45 -6.61 19.62
C THR A 202 -4.56 -7.06 18.67
N GLU A 203 -5.26 -8.15 18.99
CA GLU A 203 -6.38 -8.64 18.19
C GLU A 203 -7.57 -7.67 18.19
N ALA A 204 -7.88 -7.04 19.33
CA ALA A 204 -8.90 -6.00 19.39
C ALA A 204 -8.56 -4.78 18.51
N ARG A 205 -7.28 -4.37 18.47
CA ARG A 205 -6.82 -3.31 17.56
C ARG A 205 -6.95 -3.74 16.10
N ARG A 206 -6.50 -4.95 15.74
CA ARG A 206 -6.63 -5.52 14.39
C ARG A 206 -8.09 -5.53 13.93
N THR A 207 -8.99 -6.05 14.76
CA THR A 207 -10.44 -6.10 14.48
C THR A 207 -11.00 -4.69 14.28
N LYS A 208 -10.67 -3.75 15.17
CA LYS A 208 -11.11 -2.34 15.09
C LYS A 208 -10.66 -1.67 13.79
N TYR A 209 -9.39 -1.80 13.42
CA TYR A 209 -8.86 -1.15 12.21
C TYR A 209 -9.33 -1.83 10.94
N THR A 210 -9.44 -3.16 10.92
CA THR A 210 -10.06 -3.91 9.82
C THR A 210 -11.48 -3.41 9.56
N ALA A 211 -12.33 -3.37 10.60
CA ALA A 211 -13.70 -2.87 10.47
C ALA A 211 -13.75 -1.41 9.99
N LYS A 212 -12.84 -0.55 10.50
CA LYS A 212 -12.77 0.87 10.10
C LYS A 212 -12.44 1.02 8.61
N LEU A 213 -11.44 0.28 8.12
CA LEU A 213 -11.00 0.34 6.72
C LEU A 213 -12.03 -0.26 5.76
N THR A 214 -12.69 -1.35 6.16
CA THR A 214 -13.79 -1.93 5.36
C THR A 214 -14.97 -0.95 5.26
N ARG A 215 -15.32 -0.23 6.33
CA ARG A 215 -16.49 0.65 6.37
C ARG A 215 -16.26 2.03 5.74
N SER A 216 -15.02 2.50 5.61
CA SER A 216 -14.78 3.89 5.24
C SER A 216 -13.39 4.15 4.67
N SER A 217 -13.34 4.90 3.56
CA SER A 217 -12.13 5.48 2.99
C SER A 217 -11.75 6.83 3.61
N LYS A 218 -12.59 7.41 4.49
CA LYS A 218 -12.41 8.77 5.03
C LYS A 218 -11.06 8.98 5.71
N LEU A 219 -10.48 7.93 6.31
CA LEU A 219 -9.19 8.03 6.98
C LEU A 219 -8.07 8.34 5.99
N LEU A 220 -7.89 7.50 4.97
CA LEU A 220 -6.86 7.69 3.94
C LEU A 220 -7.12 8.98 3.15
N LEU A 221 -8.39 9.24 2.78
CA LEU A 221 -8.74 10.47 2.08
C LEU A 221 -8.39 11.72 2.89
N LYS A 222 -8.56 11.70 4.21
CA LYS A 222 -8.14 12.81 5.08
C LYS A 222 -6.63 12.97 5.07
N CYS A 223 -5.87 11.87 5.12
CA CYS A 223 -4.40 11.91 5.03
C CYS A 223 -3.95 12.53 3.70
N PHE A 224 -4.43 12.00 2.56
CA PHE A 224 -4.09 12.56 1.25
C PHE A 224 -4.46 14.04 1.13
N LYS A 225 -5.68 14.43 1.53
CA LYS A 225 -6.10 15.83 1.48
C LYS A 225 -5.21 16.74 2.32
N TYR A 226 -4.86 16.31 3.53
CA TYR A 226 -3.97 17.06 4.41
C TYR A 226 -2.62 17.31 3.73
N TYR A 227 -1.93 16.24 3.32
CA TYR A 227 -0.59 16.36 2.74
C TYR A 227 -0.58 17.03 1.37
N LEU A 228 -1.62 16.88 0.55
CA LEU A 228 -1.72 17.59 -0.74
C LEU A 228 -2.03 19.09 -0.58
N GLN A 229 -2.55 19.51 0.57
CA GLN A 229 -2.78 20.92 0.89
C GLN A 229 -1.55 21.64 1.43
N GLU A 230 -0.49 20.91 1.78
CA GLU A 230 0.81 21.44 2.21
C GLU A 230 1.62 21.97 1.02
N GLY A 231 0.99 22.79 0.16
CA GLY A 231 1.51 23.22 -1.14
C GLY A 231 2.94 23.78 -1.10
N ASP A 232 3.25 24.58 -0.06
CA ASP A 232 4.58 25.21 0.10
C ASP A 232 5.70 24.20 0.41
N ARG A 233 5.35 22.97 0.82
CA ARG A 233 6.31 21.88 1.10
C ARG A 233 6.55 20.99 -0.11
N TRP A 234 5.72 21.09 -1.15
CA TRP A 234 5.94 20.40 -2.42
C TRP A 234 6.83 21.25 -3.31
N PRO A 235 7.89 20.69 -3.91
CA PRO A 235 8.71 21.42 -4.86
C PRO A 235 7.89 21.78 -6.10
N GLU A 236 8.13 22.95 -6.68
CA GLU A 236 7.51 23.38 -7.94
C GLU A 236 7.97 22.52 -9.14
N ASP A 237 9.17 21.92 -9.05
CA ASP A 237 9.73 21.02 -10.05
C ASP A 237 9.93 19.63 -9.44
N ASP A 238 9.17 18.64 -9.92
CA ASP A 238 9.38 17.25 -9.53
C ASP A 238 10.53 16.65 -10.37
N GLN A 239 11.48 15.99 -9.71
CA GLN A 239 12.55 15.30 -10.42
C GLN A 239 12.06 14.11 -11.26
N ALA A 240 10.75 13.83 -11.29
CA ALA A 240 10.17 12.71 -12.02
C ALA A 240 10.25 12.94 -13.54
N LYS A 241 10.17 14.20 -13.99
CA LYS A 241 10.31 14.58 -15.42
C LYS A 241 11.66 14.15 -16.04
N ASN A 242 12.71 14.03 -15.23
CA ASN A 242 14.08 13.79 -15.72
C ASN A 242 14.46 12.31 -15.86
N ASN A 243 13.63 11.36 -15.40
CA ASN A 243 14.04 9.95 -15.25
C ASN A 243 13.45 8.98 -16.29
N PHE A 244 12.69 9.46 -17.29
CA PHE A 244 12.09 8.60 -18.33
C PHE A 244 13.07 8.14 -19.43
N SER A 245 14.39 8.38 -19.27
CA SER A 245 15.41 8.02 -20.25
C SER A 245 16.14 6.69 -19.96
N LEU A 246 15.50 5.73 -19.27
CA LEU A 246 16.03 4.37 -19.07
C LEU A 246 15.80 3.49 -20.30
#